data_AF-A0A959JR08-F1
#
_entry.id   AF-A0A959JR08-F1
#
_cell.length_a   1.000
_cell.length_b   1.000
_cell.length_c   1.000
_cell.angle_alpha   90.00
_cell.angle_beta   90.00
_cell.angle_gamma   90.00
#
_symmetry.space_group_name_H-M   'P 1'
#
loop_
_entity.id
_entity.type
_entity.pdbx_description
1 polymer ?
#
loop_
_entity_poly.entity_id
_entity_poly.type
_entity_poly.pdbx_seq_one_letter_code
_entity_poly.pdbx_strand_id
1 'polypeptide(L)'
;MENRVALKKGYPTIVKAWLIIGLFMLVMQVVIGGITRLTGSGLSITKWEIVTGAMPPLNEAAWMSEFDLYKATPQYQKINEGMSLSEFKFIYFWEYLHRLWARTMGFVFLIPFLIFWRKGYIDKPLMKRLGIVVLLAAIVAAFGWIMVASGLVDRPWVNAYKLTLHLSLALVVFGYLLWTTFFTYDTPKAASWVTEDLKGGINILFGLVIIQIMLGGLMSGMHAALVYPTWPLMHDSFLPGLIFEGE
;
A
#
# COMPACT_ATOMS: atom_id res chain seq x y z
N MET A 1 -1.35 -47.52 -30.44
CA MET A 1 -1.45 -46.08 -30.78
C MET A 1 -1.30 -45.30 -29.50
N GLU A 2 -0.37 -44.35 -29.50
CA GLU A 2 0.24 -43.70 -28.34
C GLU A 2 -0.76 -43.03 -27.39
N ASN A 3 -0.64 -43.41 -26.11
CA ASN A 3 -1.23 -42.73 -24.98
C ASN A 3 -0.44 -41.43 -24.75
N ARG A 4 -0.84 -40.33 -25.40
CA ARG A 4 -0.27 -39.01 -25.13
C ARG A 4 -0.75 -38.53 -23.77
N VAL A 5 0.02 -38.85 -22.73
CA VAL A 5 -0.02 -38.09 -21.47
C VAL A 5 0.35 -36.65 -21.84
N ALA A 6 -0.67 -35.81 -22.04
CA ALA A 6 -0.47 -34.40 -22.27
C ALA A 6 0.21 -33.84 -21.03
N LEU A 7 1.53 -33.61 -21.12
CA LEU A 7 2.28 -32.88 -20.10
C LEU A 7 1.51 -31.58 -19.84
N LYS A 8 1.01 -31.42 -18.61
CA LYS A 8 0.30 -30.22 -18.19
C LYS A 8 1.29 -29.07 -18.31
N LYS A 9 1.23 -28.33 -19.42
CA LYS A 9 2.17 -27.27 -19.72
C LYS A 9 1.94 -26.19 -18.66
N GLY A 10 2.88 -26.02 -17.74
CA GLY A 10 2.81 -24.99 -16.70
C GLY A 10 2.70 -23.59 -17.29
N TYR A 11 2.39 -22.59 -16.45
CA TYR A 11 2.23 -21.22 -16.93
C TYR A 11 3.53 -20.69 -17.56
N PRO A 12 3.45 -19.92 -18.66
CA PRO A 12 4.62 -19.36 -19.32
C PRO A 12 5.46 -18.48 -18.37
N THR A 13 6.79 -18.50 -18.53
CA THR A 13 7.71 -17.67 -17.74
C THR A 13 7.36 -16.19 -17.77
N ILE A 14 6.84 -15.69 -18.89
CA ILE A 14 6.42 -14.28 -19.01
C ILE A 14 5.23 -13.93 -18.09
N VAL A 15 4.31 -14.87 -17.84
CA VAL A 15 3.20 -14.69 -16.90
C VAL A 15 3.75 -14.65 -15.47
N LYS A 16 4.67 -15.56 -15.15
CA LYS A 16 5.34 -15.61 -13.83
C LYS A 16 6.10 -14.32 -13.53
N ALA A 17 6.92 -13.85 -14.48
CA ALA A 17 7.66 -12.61 -14.38
C ALA A 17 6.73 -11.39 -14.20
N TRP A 18 5.62 -11.35 -14.93
CA TRP A 18 4.60 -10.30 -14.79
C TRP A 18 4.01 -10.24 -13.37
N LEU A 19 3.68 -11.39 -12.77
CA LEU A 19 3.18 -11.43 -11.39
C LEU A 19 4.26 -11.00 -10.37
N ILE A 20 5.52 -11.38 -10.58
CA ILE A 20 6.66 -10.94 -9.76
C ILE A 20 6.87 -9.43 -9.87
N ILE A 21 6.77 -8.86 -11.07
CA ILE A 21 6.81 -7.40 -11.28
C ILE A 21 5.68 -6.73 -10.49
N GLY A 22 4.45 -7.28 -10.55
CA GLY A 22 3.33 -6.79 -9.75
C GLY A 22 3.62 -6.79 -8.24
N LEU A 23 4.22 -7.86 -7.72
CA LEU A 23 4.63 -7.93 -6.31
C LEU A 23 5.67 -6.86 -5.95
N PHE A 24 6.70 -6.69 -6.78
CA PHE A 24 7.69 -5.64 -6.59
C PHE A 24 7.05 -4.26 -6.56
N MET A 25 6.14 -3.98 -7.50
CA MET A 25 5.45 -2.69 -7.54
C MET A 25 4.57 -2.43 -6.31
N LEU A 26 3.92 -3.46 -5.76
CA LEU A 26 3.16 -3.34 -4.51
C LEU A 26 4.07 -3.02 -3.32
N VAL A 27 5.25 -3.64 -3.22
CA VAL A 27 6.23 -3.29 -2.18
C VAL A 27 6.66 -1.84 -2.33
N MET A 28 6.97 -1.39 -3.55
CA MET A 28 7.30 0.01 -3.81
C MET A 28 6.14 0.96 -3.48
N GLN A 29 4.89 0.59 -3.77
CA GLN A 29 3.71 1.39 -3.39
C GLN A 29 3.66 1.58 -1.86
N VAL A 30 3.89 0.52 -1.08
CA VAL A 30 3.91 0.61 0.39
C VAL A 30 5.05 1.50 0.87
N VAL A 31 6.24 1.39 0.29
CA VAL A 31 7.39 2.25 0.64
C VAL A 31 7.10 3.72 0.33
N ILE A 32 6.63 4.03 -0.88
CA ILE A 32 6.31 5.40 -1.30
C ILE A 32 5.17 5.97 -0.43
N GLY A 33 4.17 5.16 -0.10
CA GLY A 33 3.10 5.53 0.84
C GLY A 33 3.62 5.82 2.24
N GLY A 34 4.57 5.02 2.72
CA GLY A 34 5.28 5.26 3.99
C GLY A 34 6.02 6.59 3.99
N ILE A 35 6.77 6.91 2.94
CA ILE A 35 7.44 8.21 2.80
C ILE A 35 6.42 9.35 2.77
N THR A 36 5.33 9.20 2.00
CA THR A 36 4.24 10.19 1.92
C THR A 36 3.63 10.46 3.31
N ARG A 37 3.50 9.42 4.15
CA ARG A 37 3.02 9.59 5.52
C ARG A 37 4.05 10.29 6.42
N LEU A 38 5.30 9.85 6.38
CA LEU A 38 6.37 10.36 7.26
C LEU A 38 6.75 11.81 6.95
N THR A 39 6.59 12.23 5.70
CA THR A 39 6.82 13.62 5.25
C THR A 39 5.61 14.54 5.43
N GLY A 40 4.48 14.03 5.95
CA GLY A 40 3.24 14.82 6.09
C GLY A 40 2.53 15.12 4.77
N SER A 41 2.96 14.49 3.67
CA SER A 41 2.55 14.79 2.31
C SER A 41 1.14 14.35 1.93
N GLY A 42 0.52 13.43 2.69
CA GLY A 42 -0.71 12.74 2.28
C GLY A 42 -2.00 13.58 2.15
N LEU A 43 -1.93 14.91 2.28
CA LEU A 43 -3.06 15.85 2.16
C LEU A 43 -2.72 17.08 1.29
N SER A 44 -1.58 17.06 0.59
CA SER A 44 -1.10 18.15 -0.26
C SER A 44 -1.88 18.33 -1.57
N ILE A 45 -2.51 17.27 -2.08
CA ILE A 45 -3.29 17.26 -3.33
C ILE A 45 -4.78 17.13 -2.99
N THR A 46 -5.49 18.25 -3.09
CA THR A 46 -6.90 18.37 -2.67
C THR A 46 -7.88 17.83 -3.71
N LYS A 47 -7.49 17.78 -4.98
CA LYS A 47 -8.32 17.28 -6.07
C LYS A 47 -8.07 15.81 -6.36
N TRP A 48 -9.14 15.10 -6.74
CA TRP A 48 -9.04 13.75 -7.26
C TRP A 48 -9.19 13.73 -8.78
N GLU A 49 -8.08 13.90 -9.47
CA GLU A 49 -8.04 13.84 -10.92
C GLU A 49 -7.44 12.52 -11.41
N ILE A 50 -8.29 11.65 -11.95
CA ILE A 50 -7.90 10.29 -12.39
C ILE A 50 -6.99 10.37 -13.62
N VAL A 51 -7.32 11.25 -14.57
CA VAL A 51 -6.63 11.35 -15.88
C VAL A 51 -5.67 12.55 -15.90
N THR A 52 -6.14 13.75 -15.62
CA THR A 52 -5.34 14.99 -15.68
C THR A 52 -4.28 15.09 -14.58
N GLY A 53 -4.52 14.44 -13.44
CA GLY A 53 -3.54 14.33 -12.35
C GLY A 53 -2.33 13.42 -12.64
N ALA A 54 -2.18 12.92 -13.87
CA ALA A 54 -1.00 12.20 -14.31
C ALA A 54 0.21 13.12 -14.56
N MET A 55 -0.02 14.40 -14.85
CA MET A 55 1.03 15.40 -14.99
C MET A 55 1.04 16.33 -13.76
N PRO A 56 2.22 16.69 -13.21
CA PRO A 56 2.29 17.70 -12.17
C PRO A 56 2.10 19.10 -12.79
N PRO A 57 1.89 20.16 -11.97
CA PRO A 57 1.83 21.53 -12.47
C PRO A 57 3.11 21.88 -13.25
N LEU A 58 2.95 22.40 -14.47
CA LEU A 58 4.06 22.61 -15.43
C LEU A 58 4.55 24.06 -15.51
N ASN A 59 3.80 25.00 -14.92
CA ASN A 59 4.14 26.42 -14.91
C ASN A 59 3.82 27.03 -13.54
N GLU A 60 4.32 28.25 -13.32
CA GLU A 60 4.18 28.95 -12.04
C GLU A 60 2.72 29.23 -11.67
N ALA A 61 1.90 29.65 -12.62
CA ALA A 61 0.47 29.92 -12.38
C ALA A 61 -0.27 28.66 -11.89
N ALA A 62 0.00 27.50 -12.48
CA ALA A 62 -0.58 26.23 -12.06
C ALA A 62 -0.10 25.81 -10.66
N TRP A 63 1.19 26.01 -10.37
CA TRP A 63 1.73 25.77 -9.03
C TRP A 63 1.09 26.66 -7.97
N MET A 64 0.89 27.95 -8.27
CA MET A 64 0.21 28.87 -7.37
C MET A 64 -1.25 28.47 -7.15
N SER A 65 -1.96 28.05 -8.20
CA SER A 65 -3.34 27.58 -8.06
C SER A 65 -3.48 26.36 -7.15
N GLU A 66 -2.60 25.35 -7.29
CA GLU A 66 -2.63 24.19 -6.40
C GLU A 66 -2.20 24.56 -4.98
N PHE A 67 -1.25 25.48 -4.83
CA PHE A 67 -0.84 25.97 -3.53
C PHE A 67 -1.95 26.75 -2.82
N ASP A 68 -2.71 27.59 -3.53
CA ASP A 68 -3.83 28.33 -2.97
C ASP A 68 -4.97 27.39 -2.51
N LEU A 69 -5.20 26.29 -3.23
CA LEU A 69 -6.09 25.23 -2.77
C LEU A 69 -5.57 24.57 -1.50
N TYR A 70 -4.27 24.31 -1.41
CA TYR A 70 -3.65 23.76 -0.23
C TYR A 70 -3.75 24.70 0.98
N LYS A 71 -3.59 26.02 0.79
CA LYS A 71 -3.77 27.04 1.85
C LYS A 71 -5.15 27.03 2.48
N ALA A 72 -6.17 26.64 1.73
CA ALA A 72 -7.53 26.51 2.22
C ALA A 72 -7.76 25.26 3.09
N THR A 73 -6.80 24.32 3.14
CA THR A 73 -6.94 23.09 3.93
C THR A 73 -6.68 23.33 5.41
N PRO A 74 -7.27 22.50 6.30
CA PRO A 74 -6.92 22.52 7.72
C PRO A 74 -5.43 22.25 7.97
N GLN A 75 -4.77 21.45 7.13
CA GLN A 75 -3.35 21.12 7.30
C GLN A 75 -2.46 22.36 7.15
N TYR A 76 -2.71 23.18 6.12
CA TYR A 76 -1.99 24.44 5.99
C TYR A 76 -2.28 25.37 7.18
N GLN A 77 -3.56 25.59 7.49
CA GLN A 77 -3.97 26.57 8.51
C GLN A 77 -3.48 26.23 9.93
N LYS A 78 -3.34 24.95 10.27
CA LYS A 78 -3.02 24.51 11.64
C LYS A 78 -1.59 24.02 11.84
N ILE A 79 -0.92 23.57 10.78
CA ILE A 79 0.40 22.92 10.88
C ILE A 79 1.45 23.65 10.03
N ASN A 80 1.08 24.02 8.80
CA ASN A 80 2.03 24.52 7.80
C ASN A 80 1.80 26.02 7.48
N GLU A 81 1.33 26.80 8.45
CA GLU A 81 1.08 28.22 8.25
C GLU A 81 2.40 28.94 7.94
N GLY A 82 2.40 29.77 6.88
CA GLY A 82 3.60 30.46 6.41
C GLY A 82 4.54 29.61 5.55
N MET A 83 4.18 28.37 5.22
CA MET A 83 4.95 27.50 4.32
C MET A 83 5.22 28.20 2.97
N SER A 84 6.44 28.04 2.45
CA SER A 84 6.84 28.54 1.14
C SER A 84 6.34 27.65 0.00
N LEU A 85 6.32 28.18 -1.22
CA LEU A 85 5.98 27.38 -2.42
C LEU A 85 6.96 26.22 -2.64
N SER A 86 8.24 26.37 -2.28
CA SER A 86 9.25 25.31 -2.38
C SER A 86 8.96 24.14 -1.44
N GLU A 87 8.55 24.42 -0.21
CA GLU A 87 8.16 23.39 0.76
C GLU A 87 6.86 22.69 0.34
N PHE A 88 5.90 23.46 -0.19
CA PHE A 88 4.68 22.89 -0.77
C PHE A 88 5.01 21.92 -1.93
N LYS A 89 5.91 22.29 -2.84
CA LYS A 89 6.34 21.41 -3.94
C LYS A 89 6.95 20.10 -3.45
N PHE A 90 7.67 20.12 -2.32
CA PHE A 90 8.23 18.91 -1.72
C PHE A 90 7.15 17.95 -1.24
N ILE A 91 6.16 18.43 -0.48
CA ILE A 91 5.07 17.56 -0.01
C ILE A 91 4.17 17.11 -1.18
N TYR A 92 3.91 18.00 -2.14
CA TYR A 92 3.17 17.70 -3.35
C TYR A 92 3.83 16.58 -4.14
N PHE A 93 5.16 16.61 -4.29
CA PHE A 93 5.89 15.60 -5.06
C PHE A 93 5.66 14.18 -4.54
N TRP A 94 5.77 13.97 -3.22
CA TRP A 94 5.63 12.62 -2.65
C TRP A 94 4.21 12.09 -2.81
N GLU A 95 3.20 12.92 -2.59
CA GLU A 95 1.83 12.51 -2.83
C GLU A 95 1.53 12.25 -4.31
N TYR A 96 2.03 13.12 -5.20
CA TYR A 96 1.92 12.94 -6.64
C TYR A 96 2.58 11.62 -7.08
N LEU A 97 3.81 11.34 -6.62
CA LEU A 97 4.54 10.12 -6.95
C LEU A 97 3.79 8.87 -6.45
N HIS A 98 3.25 8.90 -5.23
CA HIS A 98 2.46 7.82 -4.67
C HIS A 98 1.21 7.51 -5.51
N ARG A 99 0.51 8.55 -5.98
CA ARG A 99 -0.68 8.43 -6.84
C ARG A 99 -0.30 7.98 -8.26
N LEU A 100 0.78 8.52 -8.82
CA LEU A 100 1.28 8.15 -10.14
C LEU A 100 1.73 6.69 -10.19
N TRP A 101 2.44 6.21 -9.16
CA TRP A 101 2.88 4.82 -9.06
C TRP A 101 1.68 3.86 -9.06
N ALA A 102 0.63 4.18 -8.29
CA ALA A 102 -0.62 3.42 -8.29
C ALA A 102 -1.28 3.35 -9.68
N ARG A 103 -1.33 4.46 -10.41
CA ARG A 103 -1.85 4.48 -11.80
C ARG A 103 -0.98 3.62 -12.72
N THR A 104 0.34 3.74 -12.58
CA THR A 104 1.31 2.97 -13.38
C THR A 104 1.15 1.47 -13.16
N MET A 105 0.95 1.02 -11.92
CA MET A 105 0.61 -0.38 -11.61
C MET A 105 -0.63 -0.83 -12.37
N GLY A 106 -1.67 0.01 -12.43
CA GLY A 106 -2.88 -0.29 -13.19
C GLY A 106 -2.59 -0.64 -14.65
N PHE A 107 -1.76 0.15 -15.33
CA PHE A 107 -1.37 -0.10 -16.73
C PHE A 107 -0.46 -1.33 -16.88
N VAL A 108 0.54 -1.47 -16.02
CA VAL A 108 1.49 -2.61 -16.02
C VAL A 108 0.76 -3.92 -15.73
N PHE A 109 -0.36 -3.89 -15.01
CA PHE A 109 -1.17 -5.08 -14.78
C PHE A 109 -2.18 -5.32 -15.92
N LEU A 110 -2.91 -4.28 -16.34
CA LEU A 110 -3.99 -4.40 -17.32
C LEU A 110 -3.50 -4.78 -18.72
N ILE A 111 -2.42 -4.15 -19.22
CA ILE A 111 -1.96 -4.38 -20.60
C ILE A 111 -1.49 -5.82 -20.80
N PRO A 112 -0.56 -6.38 -19.98
CA PRO A 112 -0.17 -7.78 -20.11
C PRO A 112 -1.32 -8.73 -19.84
N PHE A 113 -2.22 -8.42 -18.89
CA PHE A 113 -3.42 -9.24 -18.65
C PHE A 113 -4.24 -9.44 -19.93
N LEU A 114 -4.55 -8.36 -20.66
CA LEU A 114 -5.32 -8.44 -21.92
C LEU A 114 -4.57 -9.23 -23.00
N ILE A 115 -3.24 -9.07 -23.09
CA ILE A 115 -2.41 -9.81 -24.04
C ILE A 115 -2.40 -11.31 -23.69
N PHE A 116 -2.18 -11.67 -22.43
CA PHE A 116 -2.11 -13.05 -21.98
C PHE A 116 -3.47 -13.75 -22.05
N TRP A 117 -4.55 -13.02 -21.77
CA TRP A 117 -5.91 -13.53 -21.96
C TRP A 117 -6.19 -13.86 -23.43
N ARG A 118 -5.87 -12.94 -24.35
CA ARG A 118 -6.01 -13.19 -25.80
C ARG A 118 -5.12 -14.33 -26.31
N LYS A 119 -3.91 -14.48 -25.75
CA LYS A 119 -3.00 -15.58 -26.07
C LYS A 119 -3.37 -16.92 -25.43
N GLY A 120 -4.42 -16.98 -24.60
CA GLY A 120 -4.83 -18.20 -23.90
C GLY A 120 -3.86 -18.66 -22.81
N TYR A 121 -3.01 -17.77 -22.29
CA TYR A 121 -2.04 -18.09 -21.24
C TYR A 121 -2.66 -18.08 -19.83
N ILE A 122 -3.88 -17.55 -19.71
CA ILE A 122 -4.65 -17.47 -18.47
C ILE A 122 -5.82 -18.45 -18.54
N ASP A 123 -5.78 -19.49 -17.74
CA ASP A 123 -6.87 -20.46 -17.59
C ASP A 123 -7.94 -19.98 -16.59
N LYS A 124 -9.05 -20.71 -16.46
CA LYS A 124 -10.16 -20.32 -15.57
C LYS A 124 -9.73 -20.17 -14.09
N PRO A 125 -8.92 -21.09 -13.51
CA PRO A 125 -8.39 -20.92 -12.16
C PRO A 125 -7.57 -19.65 -11.97
N LEU A 126 -6.60 -19.37 -12.85
CA LEU A 126 -5.79 -18.15 -12.74
C LEU A 126 -6.65 -16.90 -12.94
N MET A 127 -7.60 -16.93 -13.87
CA MET A 127 -8.54 -15.82 -14.10
C MET A 127 -9.34 -15.47 -12.84
N LYS A 128 -9.87 -16.46 -12.12
CA LYS A 128 -10.61 -16.23 -10.86
C LYS A 128 -9.73 -15.58 -9.80
N ARG A 129 -8.49 -16.05 -9.64
CA ARG A 129 -7.52 -15.48 -8.70
C ARG A 129 -7.17 -14.04 -9.05
N LEU A 130 -6.91 -13.76 -10.32
CA LEU A 130 -6.64 -12.41 -10.80
C LEU A 130 -7.85 -11.47 -10.60
N GLY A 131 -9.07 -11.96 -10.80
CA GLY A 131 -10.29 -11.21 -10.49
C GLY A 131 -10.37 -10.81 -9.02
N ILE A 132 -9.99 -11.70 -8.09
CA ILE A 132 -9.92 -11.39 -6.65
C ILE A 132 -8.82 -10.37 -6.37
N VAL A 133 -7.63 -10.50 -6.97
CA VAL A 133 -6.55 -9.48 -6.85
C VAL A 133 -7.06 -8.10 -7.28
N VAL A 134 -7.74 -8.01 -8.42
CA VAL A 134 -8.27 -6.74 -8.94
C VAL A 134 -9.33 -6.17 -8.01
N LEU A 135 -10.25 -6.99 -7.50
CA LEU A 135 -11.26 -6.56 -6.54
C LEU A 135 -10.62 -6.01 -5.25
N LEU A 136 -9.66 -6.74 -4.67
CA LEU A 136 -8.95 -6.30 -3.48
C LEU A 136 -8.20 -5.00 -3.75
N ALA A 137 -7.47 -4.89 -4.85
CA ALA A 137 -6.74 -3.68 -5.24
C ALA A 137 -7.68 -2.47 -5.42
N ALA A 138 -8.86 -2.67 -6.01
CA ALA A 138 -9.87 -1.63 -6.15
C ALA A 138 -10.39 -1.17 -4.78
N ILE A 139 -10.63 -2.09 -3.83
CA ILE A 139 -11.00 -1.77 -2.46
C ILE A 139 -9.88 -0.94 -1.79
N VAL A 140 -8.62 -1.32 -1.94
CA VAL A 140 -7.48 -0.58 -1.37
C VAL A 140 -7.40 0.83 -1.95
N ALA A 141 -7.51 0.97 -3.27
CA ALA A 141 -7.46 2.27 -3.94
C ALA A 141 -8.63 3.18 -3.51
N ALA A 142 -9.85 2.64 -3.46
CA ALA A 142 -11.03 3.37 -2.97
C ALA A 142 -10.86 3.79 -1.51
N PHE A 143 -10.30 2.91 -0.68
CA PHE A 143 -10.05 3.23 0.72
C PHE A 143 -8.95 4.28 0.90
N GLY A 144 -7.91 4.27 0.06
CA GLY A 144 -6.89 5.31 0.01
C GLY A 144 -7.48 6.68 -0.33
N TRP A 145 -8.46 6.74 -1.23
CA TRP A 145 -9.21 7.98 -1.50
C TRP A 145 -10.04 8.44 -0.30
N ILE A 146 -10.79 7.54 0.35
CA ILE A 146 -11.57 7.86 1.56
C ILE A 146 -10.68 8.42 2.67
N MET A 147 -9.49 7.83 2.83
CA MET A 147 -8.49 8.25 3.81
C MET A 147 -8.08 9.72 3.60
N VAL A 148 -7.72 10.10 2.37
CA VAL A 148 -7.35 11.49 2.01
C VAL A 148 -8.54 12.42 2.15
N ALA A 149 -9.69 12.09 1.53
CA ALA A 149 -10.88 12.94 1.53
C ALA A 149 -11.32 13.30 2.96
N SER A 150 -11.26 12.35 3.88
CA SER A 150 -11.62 12.58 5.28
C SER A 150 -10.59 13.37 6.11
N GLY A 151 -9.39 13.60 5.58
CA GLY A 151 -8.37 14.47 6.17
C GLY A 151 -8.41 15.90 5.61
N LEU A 152 -9.26 16.18 4.61
CA LEU A 152 -9.37 17.52 4.03
C LEU A 152 -10.46 18.38 4.70
N VAL A 153 -11.30 17.79 5.56
CA VAL A 153 -12.46 18.47 6.19
C VAL A 153 -12.19 18.81 7.66
N ASP A 154 -12.14 17.81 8.54
CA ASP A 154 -12.24 18.06 10.00
C ASP A 154 -10.89 18.15 10.73
N ARG A 155 -9.82 17.58 10.16
CA ARG A 155 -8.53 17.37 10.85
C ARG A 155 -7.35 17.62 9.93
N PRO A 156 -6.22 18.14 10.43
CA PRO A 156 -5.07 18.45 9.59
C PRO A 156 -4.14 17.25 9.30
N TRP A 157 -4.57 16.03 9.58
CA TRP A 157 -3.79 14.80 9.35
C TRP A 157 -4.66 13.60 8.99
N VAL A 158 -4.02 12.60 8.39
CA VAL A 158 -4.64 11.30 8.11
C VAL A 158 -4.87 10.53 9.42
N ASN A 159 -6.10 10.06 9.64
CA ASN A 159 -6.45 9.29 10.82
C ASN A 159 -5.65 7.98 10.92
N ALA A 160 -5.09 7.69 12.10
CA ALA A 160 -4.24 6.52 12.34
C ALA A 160 -4.94 5.19 12.05
N TYR A 161 -6.21 5.04 12.45
CA TYR A 161 -6.97 3.81 12.19
C TYR A 161 -7.19 3.58 10.69
N LYS A 162 -7.47 4.66 9.93
CA LYS A 162 -7.57 4.57 8.47
C LYS A 162 -6.22 4.24 7.85
N LEU A 163 -5.13 4.86 8.29
CA LEU A 163 -3.79 4.53 7.81
C LEU A 163 -3.47 3.04 8.03
N THR A 164 -3.68 2.54 9.24
CA THR A 164 -3.44 1.12 9.57
C THR A 164 -4.30 0.20 8.74
N LEU A 165 -5.60 0.49 8.59
CA LEU A 165 -6.49 -0.32 7.78
C LEU A 165 -6.08 -0.32 6.30
N HIS A 166 -5.64 0.82 5.76
CA HIS A 166 -5.14 0.91 4.39
C HIS A 166 -3.88 0.05 4.18
N LEU A 167 -2.94 0.11 5.12
CA LEU A 167 -1.74 -0.74 5.11
C LEU A 167 -2.11 -2.23 5.20
N SER A 168 -3.02 -2.62 6.10
CA SER A 168 -3.49 -3.99 6.23
C SER A 168 -4.14 -4.50 4.95
N LEU A 169 -4.98 -3.68 4.30
CA LEU A 169 -5.59 -4.02 3.02
C LEU A 169 -4.54 -4.19 1.91
N ALA A 170 -3.52 -3.32 1.86
CA ALA A 170 -2.41 -3.44 0.91
C ALA A 170 -1.63 -4.76 1.12
N LEU A 171 -1.41 -5.17 2.37
CA LEU A 171 -0.78 -6.45 2.69
C LEU A 171 -1.64 -7.66 2.31
N VAL A 172 -2.96 -7.55 2.43
CA VAL A 172 -3.88 -8.60 1.94
C VAL A 172 -3.78 -8.75 0.42
N VAL A 173 -3.74 -7.63 -0.33
CA VAL A 173 -3.50 -7.69 -1.80
C VAL A 173 -2.15 -8.33 -2.10
N PHE A 174 -1.09 -7.90 -1.42
CA PHE A 174 0.26 -8.44 -1.62
C PHE A 174 0.30 -9.94 -1.33
N GLY A 175 -0.23 -10.38 -0.18
CA GLY A 175 -0.27 -11.79 0.20
C GLY A 175 -1.09 -12.63 -0.79
N TYR A 176 -2.24 -12.12 -1.24
CA TYR A 176 -3.08 -12.84 -2.20
C TYR A 176 -2.45 -12.90 -3.60
N LEU A 177 -1.80 -11.82 -4.05
CA LEU A 177 -1.01 -11.83 -5.29
C LEU A 177 0.18 -12.78 -5.18
N LEU A 178 0.87 -12.80 -4.04
CA LEU A 178 2.01 -13.70 -3.79
C LEU A 178 1.57 -15.16 -3.87
N TRP A 179 0.46 -15.47 -3.23
CA TRP A 179 -0.17 -16.79 -3.30
C TRP A 179 -0.58 -17.15 -4.74
N THR A 180 -1.10 -16.19 -5.49
CA THR A 180 -1.44 -16.36 -6.91
C THR A 180 -0.19 -16.60 -7.77
N THR A 181 0.91 -15.90 -7.47
CA THR A 181 2.21 -16.12 -8.10
C THR A 181 2.68 -17.54 -7.85
N PHE A 182 2.73 -18.01 -6.59
CA PHE A 182 3.14 -19.38 -6.28
C PHE A 182 2.26 -20.45 -6.93
N PHE A 183 0.96 -20.18 -7.09
CA PHE A 183 0.06 -21.07 -7.82
C PHE A 183 0.46 -21.27 -9.29
N THR A 184 1.16 -20.29 -9.89
CA THR A 184 1.66 -20.43 -11.27
C THR A 184 2.95 -21.26 -11.39
N TYR A 185 3.62 -21.53 -10.27
CA TYR A 185 4.76 -22.44 -10.20
C TYR A 185 4.26 -23.83 -9.81
N ASP A 186 4.94 -24.87 -10.31
CA ASP A 186 4.73 -26.23 -9.83
C ASP A 186 5.26 -26.30 -8.40
N THR A 187 4.40 -25.98 -7.43
CA THR A 187 4.79 -25.93 -6.02
C THR A 187 5.03 -27.36 -5.55
N PRO A 188 6.23 -27.70 -5.05
CA PRO A 188 6.49 -29.04 -4.55
C PRO A 188 5.55 -29.35 -3.38
N LYS A 189 5.24 -30.65 -3.17
CA LYS A 189 4.53 -31.08 -1.96
C LYS A 189 5.30 -30.58 -0.74
N ALA A 190 4.56 -30.24 0.32
CA ALA A 190 5.16 -29.87 1.60
C ALA A 190 6.23 -30.90 1.98
N ALA A 191 7.39 -30.42 2.43
CA ALA A 191 8.50 -31.29 2.76
C ALA A 191 8.09 -32.26 3.87
N SER A 192 8.60 -33.49 3.81
CA SER A 192 8.21 -34.58 4.72
C SER A 192 8.49 -34.31 6.20
N TRP A 193 9.36 -33.34 6.50
CA TRP A 193 9.69 -32.92 7.87
C TRP A 193 8.72 -31.88 8.46
N VAL A 194 7.74 -31.39 7.69
CA VAL A 194 6.76 -30.41 8.18
C VAL A 194 5.70 -31.10 9.04
N THR A 195 5.83 -30.98 10.36
CA THR A 195 4.89 -31.51 11.36
C THR A 195 3.68 -30.58 11.57
N GLU A 196 2.60 -31.08 12.18
CA GLU A 196 1.43 -30.25 12.53
C GLU A 196 1.78 -29.18 13.57
N ASP A 197 2.62 -29.51 14.56
CA ASP A 197 3.11 -28.53 15.56
C ASP A 197 3.88 -27.39 14.90
N LEU A 198 4.73 -27.71 13.92
CA LEU A 198 5.47 -26.70 13.18
C LEU A 198 4.53 -25.79 12.37
N LYS A 199 3.50 -26.35 11.71
CA LYS A 199 2.48 -25.56 11.02
C LYS A 199 1.73 -24.64 11.98
N GLY A 200 1.37 -25.15 13.17
CA GLY A 200 0.76 -24.36 14.23
C GLY A 200 1.64 -23.19 14.66
N GLY A 201 2.92 -23.45 14.93
CA GLY A 201 3.90 -22.42 15.28
C GLY A 201 4.09 -21.36 14.20
N ILE A 202 4.16 -21.76 12.92
CA ILE A 202 4.26 -20.83 11.79
C ILE A 202 3.00 -19.95 11.68
N ASN A 203 1.82 -20.52 11.86
CA ASN A 203 0.57 -19.76 11.81
C ASN A 203 0.46 -18.74 12.97
N ILE A 204 0.90 -19.12 14.17
CA ILE A 204 0.97 -18.21 15.33
C ILE A 204 1.94 -17.07 15.03
N LEU A 205 3.17 -17.38 14.59
CA LEU A 205 4.16 -16.38 14.24
C LEU A 205 3.66 -15.42 13.16
N PHE A 206 3.00 -15.96 12.13
CA PHE A 206 2.39 -15.17 11.07
C PHE A 206 1.33 -14.21 11.61
N GLY A 207 0.46 -14.67 12.52
CA GLY A 207 -0.52 -13.83 13.20
C GLY A 207 0.14 -12.72 14.04
N LEU A 208 1.20 -13.04 14.78
CA LEU A 208 1.97 -12.06 15.57
C LEU A 208 2.62 -11.00 14.68
N VAL A 209 3.17 -11.39 13.52
CA VAL A 209 3.74 -10.44 12.56
C VAL A 209 2.66 -9.48 12.02
N ILE A 210 1.45 -9.98 11.71
CA ILE A 210 0.34 -9.13 11.27
C ILE A 210 -0.01 -8.12 12.36
N ILE A 211 -0.17 -8.57 13.61
CA ILE A 211 -0.46 -7.70 14.75
C ILE A 211 0.64 -6.65 14.91
N GLN A 212 1.91 -7.07 14.84
CA GLN A 212 3.05 -6.16 14.96
C GLN A 212 3.05 -5.08 13.87
N ILE A 213 2.75 -5.43 12.62
CA ILE A 213 2.65 -4.46 11.52
C ILE A 213 1.47 -3.49 11.75
N MET A 214 0.33 -3.98 12.23
CA MET A 214 -0.82 -3.13 12.55
C MET A 214 -0.49 -2.14 13.69
N LEU A 215 0.20 -2.59 14.73
CA LEU A 215 0.69 -1.73 15.82
C LEU A 215 1.68 -0.67 15.30
N GLY A 216 2.59 -1.05 14.40
CA GLY A 216 3.49 -0.09 13.73
C GLY A 216 2.75 0.96 12.91
N GLY A 217 1.69 0.55 12.19
CA GLY A 217 0.81 1.48 11.46
C GLY A 217 0.10 2.47 12.39
N LEU A 218 -0.40 2.00 13.54
CA LEU A 218 -1.03 2.85 14.54
C LEU A 218 -0.04 3.84 15.15
N MET A 219 1.14 3.35 15.55
CA MET A 219 2.21 4.17 16.11
C MET A 219 2.65 5.28 15.15
N SER A 220 2.85 4.94 13.87
CA SER A 220 3.16 5.91 12.82
C SER A 220 2.01 6.91 12.64
N GLY A 221 0.76 6.42 12.57
CA GLY A 221 -0.43 7.24 12.42
C GLY A 221 -0.62 8.26 13.55
N MET A 222 -0.36 7.85 14.79
CA MET A 222 -0.50 8.66 16.00
C MET A 222 0.71 9.55 16.31
N HIS A 223 1.81 9.45 15.55
CA HIS A 223 3.10 10.06 15.88
C HIS A 223 3.64 9.66 17.27
N ALA A 224 3.22 8.49 17.79
CA ALA A 224 3.54 8.07 19.16
C ALA A 224 5.04 7.81 19.37
N ALA A 225 5.78 7.47 18.31
CA ALA A 225 7.22 7.25 18.35
C ALA A 225 8.03 8.51 18.75
N LEU A 226 7.48 9.71 18.55
CA LEU A 226 8.13 10.96 18.94
C LEU A 226 8.00 11.24 20.44
N VAL A 227 7.02 10.63 21.11
CA VAL A 227 6.74 10.86 22.54
C VAL A 227 7.66 10.00 23.42
N TYR A 228 7.93 8.77 23.00
CA TYR A 228 8.81 7.83 23.69
C TYR A 228 9.82 7.19 22.72
N PRO A 229 10.94 7.88 22.41
CA PRO A 229 11.88 7.46 21.35
C PRO A 229 12.95 6.44 21.81
N THR A 230 12.84 5.89 23.02
CA THR A 230 13.81 4.96 23.60
C THR A 230 13.34 3.50 23.52
N TRP A 231 14.30 2.56 23.58
CA TRP A 231 14.06 1.12 23.64
C TRP A 231 15.01 0.53 24.71
N PRO A 232 14.56 -0.38 25.61
CA PRO A 232 13.22 -1.01 25.70
C PRO A 232 12.20 -0.15 26.39
N LEU A 233 12.70 0.78 27.19
CA LEU A 233 11.94 1.58 28.12
C LEU A 233 11.33 2.76 27.37
N MET A 234 10.21 3.25 27.89
CA MET A 234 9.61 4.53 27.54
C MET A 234 10.23 5.59 28.45
N HIS A 235 11.41 6.09 28.06
CA HIS A 235 12.40 6.79 28.89
C HIS A 235 13.00 5.89 29.98
N ASP A 236 12.67 6.13 31.24
CA ASP A 236 13.27 5.44 32.38
C ASP A 236 12.43 4.25 32.88
N SER A 237 11.22 4.04 32.33
CA SER A 237 10.28 3.01 32.78
C SER A 237 9.65 2.22 31.63
N PHE A 238 9.18 1.00 31.90
CA PHE A 238 8.46 0.18 30.90
C PHE A 238 7.05 0.71 30.60
N LEU A 239 6.43 1.38 31.57
CA LEU A 239 5.11 2.01 31.45
C LEU A 239 5.25 3.49 31.79
N PRO A 240 4.69 4.40 30.96
CA PRO A 240 4.68 5.82 31.27
C PRO A 240 3.89 6.10 32.54
N GLY A 241 4.39 7.02 33.38
CA GLY A 241 3.69 7.50 34.57
C GLY A 241 2.29 8.04 34.26
N LEU A 242 2.12 8.65 33.08
CA LEU A 242 0.86 9.20 32.58
C LEU A 242 -0.30 8.19 32.55
N ILE A 243 -0.03 6.88 32.49
CA ILE A 243 -1.10 5.86 32.53
C ILE A 243 -1.70 5.74 33.94
N PHE A 244 -0.92 6.05 34.97
CA PHE A 244 -1.31 5.94 36.38
C PHE A 244 -1.79 7.28 36.96
N GLU A 245 -1.36 8.38 36.35
CA GLU A 245 -1.87 9.73 36.58
C GLU A 245 -3.17 9.89 35.77
N GLY A 246 -4.27 9.32 36.27
CA GLY A 246 -5.59 9.53 35.67
C GLY A 246 -5.93 11.03 35.65
N GLU A 247 -6.38 11.54 34.50
CA GLU A 247 -7.16 12.77 34.44
C GLU A 247 -8.56 12.57 35.04
#